data_AF-A0A2G4FII1-F1
#
_entry.id   AF-A0A2G4FII1-F1
#
_cell.length_a   1.000
_cell.length_b   1.000
_cell.length_c   1.000
_cell.angle_alpha   90.00
_cell.angle_beta   90.00
_cell.angle_gamma   90.00
#
_symmetry.space_group_name_H-M   'P 1'
#
loop_
_entity.id
_entity.type
_entity.pdbx_description
1 polymer ?
#
loop_
_entity_poly.entity_id
_entity_poly.type
_entity_poly.pdbx_seq_one_letter_code
_entity_poly.pdbx_strand_id
1 'polypeptide(L)'
;MRAGLPGGQENRDVSLIITAPGGVIYAKSLIVATPGVPPSETQTFAITGGAGKCTGVSGESIHSGFTSAGSKIAFYFNDHGATAN
;
A
#
# COMPACT_ATOMS: atom_id res chain seq x y z
N MET A 1 -17.33 -14.20 8.36
CA MET A 1 -17.10 -13.51 9.66
C MET A 1 -15.71 -13.91 10.13
N ARG A 2 -14.75 -12.97 10.26
CA ARG A 2 -13.42 -13.31 10.82
C ARG A 2 -13.58 -13.47 12.33
N ALA A 3 -13.52 -14.69 12.83
CA ALA A 3 -13.56 -14.97 14.26
C ALA A 3 -12.21 -14.58 14.87
N GLY A 4 -12.06 -13.32 15.28
CA GLY A 4 -10.87 -12.86 16.00
C GLY A 4 -10.89 -13.40 17.43
N LEU A 5 -9.82 -14.09 17.85
CA LEU A 5 -9.60 -14.39 19.26
C LEU A 5 -9.42 -13.06 20.03
N PRO A 6 -10.00 -12.89 21.23
CA PRO A 6 -9.76 -11.71 22.05
C PRO A 6 -8.25 -11.48 22.27
N GLY A 7 -7.75 -10.30 21.89
CA GLY A 7 -6.31 -9.97 21.95
C GLY A 7 -5.46 -10.56 20.81
N GLY A 8 -6.06 -11.28 19.85
CA GLY A 8 -5.35 -11.87 18.73
C GLY A 8 -4.87 -10.84 17.70
N GLN A 9 -3.67 -11.07 17.17
CA GLN A 9 -3.13 -10.38 15.99
C GLN A 9 -3.33 -11.25 14.75
N GLU A 10 -3.56 -10.63 13.60
CA GLU A 10 -3.57 -11.30 12.30
C GLU A 10 -2.53 -10.67 11.37
N ASN A 11 -1.86 -11.54 10.60
CA ASN A 11 -1.05 -11.12 9.47
C ASN A 11 -1.95 -11.00 8.24
N ARG A 12 -2.05 -9.79 7.70
CA ARG A 12 -2.82 -9.46 6.50
C ARG A 12 -1.87 -9.31 5.32
N ASP A 13 -1.95 -10.22 4.36
CA ASP A 13 -1.38 -10.00 3.02
C ASP A 13 -2.35 -9.09 2.26
N VAL A 14 -1.90 -7.87 1.98
CA VAL A 14 -2.72 -6.84 1.36
C VAL A 14 -2.14 -6.48 0.00
N SER A 15 -2.97 -6.61 -1.03
CA SER A 15 -2.69 -6.13 -2.39
C SER A 15 -3.57 -4.91 -2.68
N LEU A 16 -2.95 -3.80 -3.04
CA LEU A 16 -3.59 -2.56 -3.44
C LEU A 16 -3.45 -2.34 -4.94
N ILE A 17 -4.55 -1.89 -5.55
CA ILE A 17 -4.61 -1.43 -6.94
C ILE A 17 -5.08 0.02 -6.88
N ILE A 18 -4.21 0.95 -7.29
CA ILE A 18 -4.46 2.39 -7.19
C ILE A 18 -4.57 2.94 -8.61
N THR A 19 -5.75 3.46 -8.95
CA THR A 19 -6.00 4.07 -10.26
C THR A 19 -5.57 5.53 -10.25
N ALA A 20 -4.75 5.91 -11.23
CA ALA A 20 -4.34 7.29 -11.49
C ALA A 20 -4.73 7.69 -12.92
N PRO A 21 -4.77 8.99 -13.26
CA PRO A 21 -5.08 9.43 -14.62
C PRO A 21 -4.14 8.80 -15.67
N GLY A 22 -4.67 7.87 -16.47
CA GLY A 22 -3.94 7.20 -17.54
C GLY A 22 -3.08 6.00 -17.10
N GLY A 23 -3.21 5.51 -15.86
CA GLY A 23 -2.45 4.35 -15.41
C GLY A 23 -2.95 3.73 -14.11
N VAL A 24 -2.30 2.64 -13.72
CA VAL A 24 -2.58 1.91 -12.46
C VAL A 24 -1.27 1.62 -11.77
N ILE A 25 -1.24 1.76 -10.45
CA ILE A 25 -0.11 1.39 -9.59
C ILE A 25 -0.52 0.15 -8.78
N TYR A 26 0.35 -0.85 -8.76
CA TYR A 26 0.19 -2.06 -7.96
C TYR A 26 1.11 -1.99 -6.74
N ALA A 27 0.56 -2.19 -5.55
CA ALA A 27 1.33 -2.18 -4.31
C ALA A 27 0.96 -3.34 -3.38
N LYS A 28 1.90 -3.80 -2.56
CA LYS A 28 1.70 -4.91 -1.62
C LYS A 28 2.33 -4.64 -0.26
N SER A 29 1.74 -5.20 0.80
CA SER A 29 2.31 -5.19 2.14
C SER A 29 1.83 -6.39 2.96
N LEU A 30 2.66 -6.79 3.92
CA LEU A 30 2.28 -7.70 4.99
C LEU A 30 2.09 -6.88 6.27
N ILE A 31 0.86 -6.80 6.75
CA ILE A 31 0.49 -5.94 7.88
C ILE A 31 0.04 -6.79 9.06
N VAL A 32 0.59 -6.52 10.25
CA VAL A 32 0.06 -7.08 11.50
C VAL A 32 -1.07 -6.17 11.98
N ALA A 33 -2.24 -6.73 12.26
CA ALA A 33 -3.38 -5.95 12.71
C ALA A 33 -4.30 -6.73 13.64
N THR A 34 -5.05 -6.01 14.47
CA THR A 34 -6.13 -6.60 15.26
C THR A 34 -7.39 -6.75 14.39
N PRO A 35 -8.05 -7.93 14.35
CA PRO A 35 -9.29 -8.14 13.61
C PRO A 35 -10.38 -7.13 14.03
N GLY A 36 -11.07 -6.54 13.05
CA GLY A 36 -12.17 -5.61 13.29
C GLY A 36 -11.76 -4.21 13.81
N VAL A 37 -10.47 -3.99 14.09
CA VAL A 37 -9.96 -2.67 14.47
C VAL A 37 -9.47 -1.95 13.21
N PRO A 38 -9.98 -0.73 12.93
CA PRO A 38 -9.48 0.10 11.85
C PRO A 38 -7.98 0.41 12.03
N PRO A 39 -7.23 0.58 10.94
CA PRO A 39 -5.84 0.99 11.03
C PRO A 39 -5.73 2.39 11.66
N SER A 40 -4.82 2.55 12.62
CA SER A 40 -4.47 3.82 13.26
C SER A 40 -3.01 4.21 13.04
N GLU A 41 -2.16 3.24 12.73
CA GLU A 41 -0.73 3.44 12.50
C GLU A 41 -0.42 3.55 11.01
N THR A 42 0.73 4.15 10.70
CA THR A 42 1.25 4.27 9.34
C THR A 42 1.51 2.89 8.74
N GLN A 43 1.10 2.71 7.48
CA GLN A 43 1.30 1.47 6.73
C GLN A 43 2.10 1.77 5.46
N THR A 44 3.20 1.05 5.29
CA THR A 44 4.05 1.13 4.10
C THR A 44 3.76 -0.04 3.18
N PHE A 45 3.59 0.24 1.90
CA PHE A 45 3.41 -0.75 0.84
C PHE A 45 4.53 -0.62 -0.17
N ALA A 46 5.08 -1.74 -0.60
CA ALA A 46 6.00 -1.78 -1.72
C ALA A 46 5.21 -1.64 -3.03
N ILE A 47 5.59 -0.70 -3.87
CA ILE A 47 5.06 -0.56 -5.23
C ILE A 47 5.77 -1.59 -6.10
N THR A 48 5.03 -2.56 -6.58
CA THR A 48 5.56 -3.72 -7.32
C THR A 48 5.50 -3.55 -8.83
N GLY A 49 4.90 -2.47 -9.32
CA GLY A 49 4.73 -2.23 -10.74
C GLY A 49 3.57 -1.27 -11.03
N GLY A 50 3.31 -1.10 -12.32
CA GLY A 50 2.12 -0.40 -12.79
C GLY A 50 1.81 -0.71 -14.25
N ALA A 51 0.72 -0.15 -14.73
CA ALA A 51 0.25 -0.28 -16.11
C ALA A 51 -0.11 1.09 -16.71
N GLY A 52 -0.14 1.18 -18.05
CA GLY A 52 -0.38 2.43 -18.77
C GLY A 52 0.76 3.42 -18.56
N LYS A 53 0.44 4.67 -18.18
CA LYS A 53 1.45 5.70 -17.85
C LYS A 53 2.30 5.36 -16.62
N CYS A 54 1.89 4.39 -15.82
CA CYS A 54 2.62 3.93 -14.63
C CYS A 54 3.42 2.65 -14.90
N THR A 55 3.59 2.25 -16.16
CA THR A 55 4.37 1.06 -16.51
C THR A 55 5.82 1.19 -16.03
N GLY A 56 6.34 0.14 -15.38
CA GLY A 56 7.71 0.09 -14.88
C GLY A 56 7.97 0.87 -13.58
N VAL A 57 6.94 1.48 -12.99
CA VAL A 57 7.06 2.19 -11.71
C VAL A 57 7.37 1.22 -10.58
N SER A 58 8.34 1.57 -9.73
CA SER A 58 8.65 0.89 -8.48
C SER A 58 8.88 1.92 -7.36
N GLY A 59 8.88 1.47 -6.11
CA GLY A 59 9.07 2.35 -4.95
C GLY A 59 8.22 1.94 -3.77
N GLU A 60 7.74 2.92 -3.01
CA GLU A 60 6.85 2.69 -1.87
C GLU A 60 5.69 3.69 -1.82
N SER A 61 4.57 3.26 -1.27
CA SER A 61 3.46 4.12 -0.91
C SER A 61 3.20 4.04 0.59
N ILE A 62 3.18 5.20 1.24
CA ILE A 62 2.98 5.33 2.69
C ILE A 62 1.59 5.86 2.96
N HIS A 63 0.77 5.02 3.59
CA HIS A 63 -0.57 5.36 4.05
C HIS A 63 -0.49 5.80 5.52
N SER A 64 -0.96 7.00 5.84
CA SER A 64 -0.86 7.57 7.19
C SER A 64 -2.05 8.47 7.53
N GLY A 65 -2.14 8.87 8.80
CA GLY A 65 -3.16 9.81 9.27
C GLY A 65 -4.57 9.26 9.13
N PHE A 66 -4.77 7.99 9.48
CA PHE A 66 -6.08 7.35 9.45
C PHE A 66 -7.03 8.02 10.45
N THR A 67 -8.17 8.51 9.95
CA THR A 67 -9.26 9.12 10.71
C THR A 67 -10.59 8.60 10.18
N SER A 68 -11.69 8.91 10.86
CA SER A 68 -13.04 8.61 10.36
C SER A 68 -13.38 9.30 9.03
N ALA A 69 -12.70 10.40 8.70
CA ALA A 69 -12.88 11.14 7.47
C ALA A 69 -12.00 10.64 6.30
N GLY A 70 -11.02 9.79 6.58
CA GLY A 70 -10.10 9.28 5.55
C GLY A 70 -8.66 9.15 6.02
N SER A 71 -7.75 9.01 5.07
CA SER A 71 -6.31 8.89 5.28
C SER A 71 -5.54 9.63 4.18
N LYS A 72 -4.23 9.76 4.36
CA LYS A 72 -3.31 10.35 3.36
C LYS A 72 -2.43 9.26 2.78
N ILE A 73 -2.08 9.41 1.50
CA ILE A 73 -1.15 8.53 0.80
C ILE A 73 -0.03 9.40 0.22
N ALA A 74 1.21 9.04 0.50
CA ALA A 74 2.40 9.61 -0.13
C ALA A 74 3.07 8.54 -0.99
N PHE A 75 3.49 8.90 -2.21
CA PHE A 75 4.19 8.01 -3.12
C PHE A 75 5.65 8.44 -3.24
N TYR A 76 6.56 7.47 -3.11
CA TYR A 76 7.99 7.64 -3.30
C TYR A 76 8.40 6.66 -4.40
N PHE A 77 8.64 7.19 -5.59
CA PHE A 77 9.06 6.39 -6.73
C PHE A 77 10.58 6.31 -6.77
N ASN A 78 11.09 5.12 -7.08
CA ASN A 78 12.51 4.98 -7.36
C ASN A 78 12.80 5.52 -8.76
N ASP A 79 13.86 6.32 -8.89
CA ASP A 79 14.44 6.59 -10.19
C ASP A 79 15.10 5.30 -10.67
N HIS A 80 14.44 4.60 -11.59
CA HIS A 80 15.17 3.71 -12.49
C HIS A 80 16.04 4.61 -13.35
N GLY A 81 17.27 4.84 -12.91
CA GLY A 81 18.28 5.45 -13.75
C GLY A 81 18.26 4.75 -15.10
N ALA A 82 18.08 5.53 -16.17
CA ALA A 82 18.63 5.19 -17.46
C ALA A 82 20.14 5.01 -17.24
N THR A 83 20.54 3.82 -16.81
CA THR A 83 21.91 3.37 -16.98
C THR A 83 22.02 3.07 -18.46
N ALA A 84 22.50 4.07 -19.19
CA ALA A 84 23.13 3.85 -20.47
C ALA A 84 24.19 2.76 -20.27
N ASN A 85 24.00 1.64 -20.97
CA ASN A 85 25.04 0.72 -21.40
C ASN A 85 24.65 0.26 -22.80
#